data_AF-A0A7S2Y1W1-F1
#
_entry.id   AF-A0A7S2Y1W1-F1
#
_cell.length_a   1.000
_cell.length_b   1.000
_cell.length_c   1.000
_cell.angle_alpha   90.00
_cell.angle_beta   90.00
_cell.angle_gamma   90.00
#
_symmetry.space_group_name_H-M   'P 1'
#
loop_
_entity.id
_entity.type
_entity.pdbx_description
1 polymer ?
#
loop_
_entity_poly.entity_id
_entity_poly.type
_entity_poly.pdbx_seq_one_letter_code
_entity_poly.pdbx_strand_id
1 'polypeptide(L)'
;IDEIHTPDSSRYWIAESYEERLAGGQEPENIDKEFLRIWFRNHCDPYKDETLPEAPPDLVNELSRRYIMLYEMITGNDFQFPEDDSPANDRIVKALASM
;
A
#
# COMPACT_ATOMS: atom_id res chain seq x y z
N ILE A 1 9.26 11.78 14.82
CA ILE A 1 7.79 11.70 14.66
C ILE A 1 7.54 10.62 13.63
N ASP A 2 6.51 9.81 13.83
CA ASP A 2 6.13 8.72 12.94
C ASP A 2 5.17 9.22 11.84
N GLU A 3 4.78 8.36 10.91
CA GLU A 3 3.81 8.67 9.87
C GLU A 3 2.36 8.73 10.36
N ILE A 4 1.49 9.49 9.67
CA ILE A 4 0.07 9.68 10.03
C ILE A 4 -0.76 9.58 8.75
N HIS A 5 -1.88 8.83 8.80
CA HIS A 5 -2.82 8.67 7.68
C HIS A 5 -2.19 8.12 6.40
N THR A 6 -1.24 7.20 6.56
CA THR A 6 -0.64 6.45 5.45
C THR A 6 -1.26 5.05 5.34
N PRO A 7 -1.22 4.39 4.17
CA PRO A 7 -1.65 2.99 4.04
C PRO A 7 -0.84 2.02 4.92
N ASP A 8 0.31 2.46 5.44
CA ASP A 8 1.15 1.68 6.32
C ASP A 8 0.71 1.74 7.80
N SER A 9 0.24 2.91 8.23
CA SER A 9 -0.17 3.22 9.61
C SER A 9 -1.68 3.10 9.86
N SER A 10 -2.49 3.02 8.81
CA SER A 10 -3.95 3.04 8.87
C SER A 10 -4.59 1.95 8.00
N ARG A 11 -5.83 1.57 8.33
CA ARG A 11 -6.65 0.70 7.48
C ARG A 11 -7.63 1.54 6.67
N TYR A 12 -7.70 1.31 5.37
CA TYR A 12 -8.56 2.06 4.45
C TYR A 12 -9.50 1.11 3.74
N TRP A 13 -10.80 1.32 3.96
CA TRP A 13 -11.88 0.52 3.39
C TRP A 13 -12.73 1.34 2.43
N ILE A 14 -13.22 0.70 1.38
CA ILE A 14 -14.14 1.30 0.42
C ILE A 14 -15.50 1.47 1.07
N ALA A 15 -15.95 2.71 1.22
CA ALA A 15 -17.20 3.03 1.90
C ALA A 15 -18.42 2.42 1.18
N GLU A 16 -18.38 2.41 -0.15
CA GLU A 16 -19.46 1.96 -1.01
C GLU A 16 -19.77 0.46 -0.87
N SER A 17 -18.77 -0.37 -0.59
CA SER A 17 -18.94 -1.84 -0.45
C SER A 17 -18.92 -2.34 0.99
N TYR A 18 -18.59 -1.48 1.96
CA TYR A 18 -18.36 -1.87 3.35
C TYR A 18 -19.55 -2.60 3.99
N GLU A 19 -20.75 -2.01 3.95
CA GLU A 19 -21.94 -2.56 4.61
C GLU A 19 -22.36 -3.91 4.01
N GLU A 20 -22.31 -4.04 2.67
CA GLU A 20 -22.65 -5.28 1.98
C GLU A 20 -21.70 -6.42 2.36
N ARG A 21 -20.39 -6.15 2.33
CA ARG A 21 -19.37 -7.15 2.66
C ARG A 21 -19.43 -7.56 4.13
N LEU A 22 -19.63 -6.59 5.02
CA LEU A 22 -19.80 -6.86 6.45
C LEU A 22 -21.02 -7.74 6.73
N ALA A 23 -22.17 -7.41 6.12
CA ALA A 23 -23.39 -8.21 6.25
C ALA A 23 -23.22 -9.63 5.68
N GLY A 24 -22.39 -9.79 4.66
CA GLY A 24 -22.01 -11.09 4.07
C GLY A 24 -20.92 -11.85 4.83
N GLY A 25 -20.38 -11.32 5.93
CA GLY A 25 -19.26 -11.92 6.67
C GLY A 25 -17.95 -11.99 5.86
N GLN A 26 -17.81 -11.12 4.86
CA GLN A 26 -16.63 -11.01 4.02
C GLN A 26 -15.68 -9.95 4.58
N GLU A 27 -14.38 -10.10 4.31
CA GLU A 27 -13.40 -9.04 4.59
C GLU A 27 -13.80 -7.76 3.85
N PRO A 28 -13.75 -6.59 4.52
CA PRO A 28 -13.93 -5.30 3.85
C PRO A 28 -12.99 -5.16 2.66
N GLU A 29 -13.49 -4.54 1.60
CA GLU A 29 -12.64 -4.18 0.47
C GLU A 29 -11.65 -3.10 0.91
N ASN A 30 -10.36 -3.38 0.74
CA ASN A 30 -9.27 -2.56 1.24
C ASN A 30 -8.38 -2.02 0.12
N ILE A 31 -7.82 -0.83 0.34
CA ILE A 31 -6.77 -0.22 -0.51
C ILE A 31 -5.40 -0.29 0.19
N ASP A 32 -5.34 -0.63 1.48
CA ASP A 32 -4.07 -0.70 2.22
C ASP A 32 -3.27 -1.99 1.94
N LYS A 33 -2.16 -2.18 2.68
CA LYS A 33 -1.23 -3.31 2.53
C LYS A 33 -1.74 -4.67 3.04
N GLU A 34 -2.99 -4.80 3.47
CA GLU A 34 -3.49 -6.06 4.04
C GLU A 34 -3.49 -7.20 3.01
N PHE A 35 -3.74 -6.93 1.72
CA PHE A 35 -3.67 -7.98 0.68
C PHE A 35 -2.26 -8.58 0.55
N LEU A 36 -1.20 -7.77 0.71
CA LEU A 36 0.20 -8.23 0.73
C LEU A 36 0.45 -9.14 1.94
N ARG A 37 -0.07 -8.75 3.11
CA ARG A 37 0.03 -9.55 4.35
C ARG A 37 -0.68 -10.89 4.21
N ILE A 38 -1.87 -10.90 3.61
CA ILE A 38 -2.63 -12.13 3.34
C ILE A 38 -1.83 -13.03 2.37
N TRP A 39 -1.21 -12.46 1.33
CA TRP A 39 -0.38 -13.23 0.42
C TRP A 39 0.77 -13.91 1.15
N PHE A 40 1.57 -13.17 1.93
CA PHE A 40 2.68 -13.78 2.69
C PHE A 40 2.17 -14.84 3.69
N ARG A 41 1.08 -14.56 4.42
CA ARG A 41 0.46 -15.53 5.35
C ARG A 41 0.11 -16.86 4.66
N ASN A 42 -0.28 -16.81 3.39
CA ASN A 42 -0.68 -17.99 2.61
C ASN A 42 0.51 -18.73 1.97
N HIS A 43 1.70 -18.12 1.91
CA HIS A 43 2.87 -18.67 1.19
C HIS A 43 4.07 -18.96 2.10
N CYS A 44 4.12 -18.38 3.31
CA CYS A 44 5.17 -18.63 4.30
C CYS A 44 4.70 -18.26 5.72
N ASP A 45 5.46 -18.64 6.74
CA ASP A 45 5.37 -18.05 8.09
C ASP A 45 6.43 -16.95 8.23
N PRO A 46 6.08 -15.66 8.03
CA PRO A 46 7.05 -14.57 8.01
C PRO A 46 7.76 -14.33 9.35
N TYR A 47 7.32 -14.99 10.43
CA TYR A 47 7.94 -14.89 11.75
C TYR A 47 8.84 -16.08 12.09
N LYS A 48 8.82 -17.15 11.29
CA LYS A 48 9.57 -18.38 11.57
C LYS A 48 10.45 -18.85 10.42
N ASP A 49 10.06 -18.57 9.19
CA ASP A 49 10.81 -19.04 8.03
C ASP A 49 12.09 -18.21 7.85
N GLU A 50 13.21 -18.89 7.63
CA GLU A 50 14.52 -18.27 7.47
C GLU A 50 14.63 -17.48 6.15
N THR A 51 13.93 -17.95 5.12
CA THR A 51 13.87 -17.33 3.80
C THR A 51 12.43 -17.05 3.41
N LEU A 52 12.11 -15.77 3.16
CA LEU A 52 10.80 -15.38 2.66
C LEU A 52 10.76 -15.53 1.14
N PRO A 53 9.61 -15.95 0.57
CA PRO A 53 9.45 -15.98 -0.87
C PRO A 53 9.48 -14.56 -1.45
N GLU A 54 10.01 -14.42 -2.66
CA GLU A 54 9.93 -13.16 -3.39
C GLU A 54 8.47 -12.87 -3.77
N ALA A 55 8.01 -11.65 -3.51
CA ALA A 55 6.67 -11.25 -3.87
C ALA A 55 6.53 -11.22 -5.41
N PRO A 56 5.43 -11.77 -5.99
CA PRO A 56 5.19 -11.72 -7.42
C PRO A 56 5.23 -10.28 -7.93
N PRO A 57 5.80 -10.01 -9.12
CA PRO A 57 5.86 -8.67 -9.67
C PRO A 57 4.49 -7.98 -9.74
N ASP A 58 3.44 -8.72 -10.07
CA ASP A 58 2.06 -8.20 -10.12
C ASP A 58 1.55 -7.77 -8.74
N LEU A 59 1.94 -8.47 -7.67
CA LEU A 59 1.58 -8.12 -6.29
C LEU A 59 2.26 -6.81 -5.87
N VAL A 60 3.53 -6.62 -6.26
CA VAL A 60 4.30 -5.39 -6.03
C VAL A 60 3.73 -4.21 -6.84
N ASN A 61 3.38 -4.46 -8.10
CA ASN A 61 2.75 -3.45 -8.96
C ASN A 61 1.39 -3.03 -8.41
N GLU A 62 0.59 -3.99 -7.93
CA GLU A 62 -0.70 -3.71 -7.30
C GLU A 62 -0.56 -2.89 -6.03
N LEU A 63 0.44 -3.18 -5.20
CA LEU A 63 0.74 -2.36 -4.01
C LEU A 63 1.01 -0.91 -4.39
N SER A 64 1.82 -0.71 -5.42
CA SER A 64 2.18 0.62 -5.92
C SER A 64 0.95 1.37 -6.45
N ARG A 65 0.09 0.70 -7.23
CA ARG A 65 -1.18 1.28 -7.74
C ARG A 65 -2.12 1.69 -6.62
N ARG A 66 -2.25 0.87 -5.58
CA ARG A 66 -3.12 1.17 -4.43
C ARG A 66 -2.62 2.36 -3.62
N TYR A 67 -1.31 2.51 -3.45
CA TYR A 67 -0.74 3.68 -2.78
C TYR A 67 -1.03 4.97 -3.56
N ILE A 68 -0.88 4.92 -4.89
CA ILE A 68 -1.24 6.02 -5.79
C ILE A 68 -2.74 6.33 -5.68
N MET A 69 -3.59 5.33 -5.84
CA MET A 69 -5.05 5.47 -5.74
C MET A 69 -5.46 6.10 -4.41
N LEU A 70 -4.88 5.66 -3.29
CA LEU A 70 -5.22 6.22 -1.98
C LEU A 70 -4.77 7.68 -1.86
N TYR A 71 -3.56 8.01 -2.32
CA TYR A 71 -3.08 9.39 -2.38
C TYR A 71 -4.03 10.29 -3.18
N GLU A 72 -4.46 9.83 -4.36
CA GLU A 72 -5.36 10.56 -5.23
C GLU A 72 -6.75 10.72 -4.59
N MET A 73 -7.30 9.67 -3.97
CA MET A 73 -8.58 9.71 -3.29
C MET A 73 -8.60 10.63 -2.06
N ILE A 74 -7.54 10.62 -1.25
CA ILE A 74 -7.46 11.43 -0.02
C ILE A 74 -7.19 12.90 -0.37
N THR A 75 -6.29 13.16 -1.30
CA THR A 75 -5.82 14.53 -1.57
C THR A 75 -6.57 15.22 -2.71
N GLY A 76 -7.22 14.46 -3.59
CA GLY A 76 -7.86 14.97 -4.81
C GLY A 76 -6.88 15.40 -5.91
N ASN A 77 -5.58 15.12 -5.75
CA ASN A 77 -4.55 15.46 -6.73
C ASN A 77 -4.04 14.20 -7.43
N ASP A 78 -3.78 14.29 -8.73
CA ASP A 78 -3.15 13.21 -9.49
C ASP A 78 -1.70 12.97 -9.05
N PHE A 79 -1.30 11.70 -8.91
CA PHE A 79 0.07 11.37 -8.57
C PHE A 79 1.03 11.72 -9.72
N GLN A 80 2.04 12.52 -9.41
CA GLN A 80 3.06 12.92 -10.39
C GLN A 80 4.21 11.93 -10.40
N PHE A 81 4.37 11.22 -11.51
CA PHE A 81 5.56 10.39 -11.72
C PHE A 81 6.81 11.28 -11.91
N PRO A 82 7.97 10.84 -11.41
CA PRO A 82 9.22 11.55 -11.63
C PRO A 82 9.53 11.64 -13.13
N GLU A 83 10.04 12.80 -13.57
CA GLU A 83 10.43 13.04 -14.97
C GLU A 83 11.75 12.38 -15.36
N ASP A 84 12.59 12.07 -14.37
CA ASP A 84 13.90 11.47 -14.54
C ASP A 84 14.01 10.09 -13.88
N ASP A 85 15.01 9.32 -14.31
CA ASP A 85 15.31 7.98 -13.80
C ASP A 85 16.11 8.02 -12.49
N SER A 86 16.11 9.15 -11.76
CA SER A 86 16.87 9.22 -10.52
C SER A 86 16.32 8.22 -9.49
N PRO A 87 17.22 7.55 -8.74
CA PRO A 87 16.81 6.57 -7.73
C PRO A 87 15.79 7.17 -6.75
N ALA A 88 14.80 6.37 -6.35
CA ALA A 88 13.76 6.82 -5.43
C ALA A 88 14.33 7.43 -4.14
N ASN A 89 15.40 6.84 -3.59
CA ASN A 89 16.08 7.36 -2.40
C ASN A 89 16.60 8.78 -2.60
N ASP A 90 17.21 9.09 -3.74
CA ASP A 90 17.77 10.42 -4.01
C ASP A 90 16.65 11.47 -4.09
N ARG A 91 15.53 11.10 -4.73
CA ARG A 91 14.33 11.95 -4.80
C ARG A 91 13.71 12.20 -3.44
N ILE A 92 13.61 11.17 -2.60
CA ILE A 92 13.10 11.27 -1.22
C ILE A 92 13.99 12.21 -0.41
N VAL A 93 15.32 12.02 -0.44
CA VAL A 93 16.27 12.88 0.27
C VAL A 93 16.16 14.34 -0.18
N LYS A 94 16.05 14.58 -1.50
CA LYS A 94 15.88 15.92 -2.06
C LYS A 94 14.59 16.58 -1.59
N ALA A 95 13.47 15.86 -1.59
CA ALA A 95 12.18 16.38 -1.13
C ALA A 95 12.22 16.75 0.36
N LEU A 96 12.81 15.89 1.20
CA LEU A 96 12.95 16.14 2.64
C LEU A 96 13.88 17.32 2.94
N ALA A 97 14.94 17.52 2.15
CA ALA A 97 15.85 18.66 2.30
C ALA A 97 15.24 20.02 1.88
N SER A 98 14.12 19.98 1.15
CA SER A 98 13.40 21.18 0.68
C SER A 98 12.24 21.62 1.57
N MET A 99 11.96 20.86 2.65
CA MET A 99 10.99 21.20 3.70
C MET A 99 11.65 21.99 4.83
#